data_AF-A0A535XHY8-F1
#
_entry.id   AF-A0A535XHY8-F1
#
_cell.length_a   1.000
_cell.length_b   1.000
_cell.length_c   1.000
_cell.angle_alpha   90.00
_cell.angle_beta   90.00
_cell.angle_gamma   90.00
#
_symmetry.space_group_name_H-M   'P 1'
#
loop_
_entity.id
_entity.type
_entity.pdbx_description
1 polymer ?
#
loop_
_entity_poly.entity_id
_entity_poly.type
_entity_poly.pdbx_seq_one_letter_code
_entity_poly.pdbx_strand_id
1 'polypeptide(L)'
;MPGLTSRDRAATLAILENAQWVYALSRYPKKQVLDDEIDVKMLRDRIGAMRKAATELSVAQKKKVDVPWGRLEDDPDETPDMLWTVAKKVTPKVLSELRPLVSDTPEAAFLISPEKKAPMKKKPATARKRKK
;
A
#
# COMPACT_ATOMS: atom_id res chain seq x y z
N MET A 1 -20.45 15.57 -3.21
CA MET A 1 -19.30 15.35 -2.32
C MET A 1 -18.45 16.60 -2.37
N PRO A 2 -18.16 17.30 -1.25
CA PRO A 2 -17.26 18.46 -1.29
C PRO A 2 -15.91 17.96 -1.80
N GLY A 3 -15.61 18.33 -3.04
CA GLY A 3 -14.61 17.69 -3.88
C GLY A 3 -13.20 17.86 -3.33
N LEU A 4 -12.36 16.86 -3.56
CA LEU A 4 -10.92 17.06 -3.44
C LEU A 4 -10.55 18.30 -4.25
N THR A 5 -9.79 19.20 -3.63
CA THR A 5 -9.16 20.29 -4.38
C THR A 5 -8.28 19.70 -5.48
N SER A 6 -8.03 20.44 -6.57
CA SER A 6 -7.16 19.94 -7.65
C SER A 6 -5.78 19.52 -7.14
N ARG A 7 -5.27 20.21 -6.10
CA ARG A 7 -4.02 19.86 -5.41
C ARG A 7 -4.13 18.54 -4.65
N ASP A 8 -5.15 18.39 -3.79
CA ASP A 8 -5.37 17.15 -3.05
C ASP A 8 -5.60 15.97 -4.00
N ARG A 9 -6.30 16.20 -5.11
CA ARG A 9 -6.57 15.19 -6.14
C ARG A 9 -5.28 14.75 -6.81
N ALA A 10 -4.44 15.68 -7.26
CA ALA A 10 -3.14 15.37 -7.85
C ALA A 10 -2.24 14.61 -6.85
N ALA A 11 -2.22 15.05 -5.59
CA ALA A 11 -1.49 14.36 -4.52
C ALA A 11 -2.01 12.94 -4.29
N THR A 12 -3.33 12.76 -4.26
CA THR A 12 -3.98 11.44 -4.09
C THR A 12 -3.62 10.50 -5.24
N LEU A 13 -3.67 10.97 -6.48
CA LEU A 13 -3.30 10.20 -7.66
C LEU A 13 -1.82 9.80 -7.63
N ALA A 14 -0.92 10.73 -7.31
CA ALA A 14 0.51 10.43 -7.19
C ALA A 14 0.80 9.38 -6.10
N ILE A 15 0.09 9.44 -4.97
CA ILE A 15 0.21 8.41 -3.92
C ILE A 15 -0.28 7.06 -4.45
N LEU A 16 -1.43 7.03 -5.13
CA LEU A 16 -2.02 5.80 -5.65
C LEU A 16 -1.19 5.15 -6.75
N GLU A 17 -0.59 5.92 -7.64
CA GLU A 17 0.32 5.42 -8.67
C GLU A 17 1.55 4.73 -8.04
N ASN A 18 2.23 5.41 -7.13
CA ASN A 18 3.40 4.83 -6.46
C ASN A 18 3.00 3.66 -5.54
N ALA A 19 1.83 3.72 -4.90
CA ALA A 19 1.30 2.64 -4.09
C ALA A 19 1.03 1.36 -4.90
N GLN A 20 0.66 1.46 -6.18
CA GLN A 20 0.45 0.29 -7.02
C GLN A 20 1.76 -0.46 -7.28
N TRP A 21 2.85 0.27 -7.55
CA TRP A 21 4.18 -0.32 -7.72
C TRP A 21 4.65 -1.01 -6.44
N VAL A 22 4.56 -0.31 -5.30
CA VAL A 22 4.92 -0.87 -3.99
C VAL A 22 4.07 -2.10 -3.66
N TYR A 23 2.76 -2.04 -3.96
CA TYR A 23 1.86 -3.17 -3.75
C TYR A 23 2.20 -4.36 -4.63
N ALA A 24 2.53 -4.13 -5.91
CA ALA A 24 2.95 -5.16 -6.84
C ALA A 24 4.24 -5.85 -6.35
N LEU A 25 5.26 -5.09 -5.92
CA LEU A 25 6.48 -5.64 -5.34
C LEU A 25 6.18 -6.46 -4.07
N SER A 26 5.24 -6.00 -3.24
CA SER A 26 4.82 -6.70 -2.02
C SER A 26 4.16 -8.08 -2.26
N ARG A 27 3.78 -8.38 -3.51
CA ARG A 27 3.18 -9.68 -3.90
C ARG A 27 4.23 -10.77 -4.09
N TYR A 28 5.47 -10.40 -4.40
CA TYR A 28 6.57 -11.34 -4.52
C TYR A 28 7.04 -11.83 -3.14
N PRO A 29 7.80 -12.95 -3.07
CA PRO A 29 8.40 -13.40 -1.81
C PRO A 29 9.33 -12.34 -1.22
N LYS A 30 9.21 -12.06 0.08
CA LYS A 30 10.05 -11.06 0.79
C LYS A 30 11.53 -11.22 0.46
N LYS A 31 12.05 -12.44 0.53
CA LYS A 31 13.47 -12.72 0.29
C LYS A 31 13.89 -12.34 -1.13
N GLN A 32 13.06 -12.62 -2.14
CA GLN A 32 13.36 -12.26 -3.53
C GLN A 32 13.47 -10.74 -3.70
N VAL A 33 12.55 -9.98 -3.09
CA VAL A 33 12.51 -8.51 -3.22
C VAL A 33 13.61 -7.84 -2.41
N LEU A 34 13.98 -8.40 -1.25
CA LEU A 34 15.01 -7.82 -0.39
C LEU A 34 16.43 -8.26 -0.77
N ASP A 35 16.59 -9.38 -1.46
CA ASP A 35 17.89 -9.84 -1.99
C ASP A 35 18.26 -9.11 -3.30
N ASP A 36 17.29 -8.49 -3.99
CA ASP A 36 17.53 -7.70 -5.20
C ASP A 36 17.65 -6.20 -4.88
N GLU A 37 18.85 -5.64 -5.06
CA GLU A 37 19.13 -4.23 -4.80
C GLU A 37 18.28 -3.28 -5.66
N ILE A 38 17.90 -3.70 -6.88
CA ILE A 38 17.06 -2.90 -7.77
C ILE A 38 15.65 -2.79 -7.19
N ASP A 39 15.10 -3.90 -6.70
CA ASP A 39 13.78 -3.94 -6.08
C ASP A 39 13.75 -3.17 -4.76
N VAL A 40 14.79 -3.29 -3.92
CA VAL A 40 14.91 -2.51 -2.68
C VAL A 40 14.98 -1.02 -2.98
N LYS A 41 15.78 -0.62 -3.98
CA LYS A 41 15.87 0.77 -4.41
C LYS A 41 14.54 1.27 -4.95
N MET A 42 13.84 0.46 -5.75
CA MET A 42 12.52 0.80 -6.25
C MET A 42 11.50 0.96 -5.11
N LEU A 43 11.51 0.07 -4.11
CA LEU A 43 10.67 0.21 -2.92
C LEU A 43 10.94 1.54 -2.19
N ARG A 44 12.22 1.85 -1.96
CA ARG A 44 12.65 3.10 -1.32
C ARG A 44 12.18 4.33 -2.10
N ASP A 45 12.47 4.39 -3.38
CA ASP A 45 12.12 5.54 -4.22
C ASP A 45 10.60 5.75 -4.29
N ARG A 46 9.83 4.67 -4.42
CA ARG A 46 8.36 4.74 -4.51
C ARG A 46 7.72 5.07 -3.16
N ILE A 47 8.21 4.53 -2.06
CA ILE A 47 7.74 4.90 -0.71
C ILE A 47 8.10 6.36 -0.40
N GLY A 48 9.30 6.81 -0.77
CA GLY A 48 9.70 8.21 -0.68
C GLY A 48 8.82 9.14 -1.51
N ALA A 49 8.43 8.74 -2.73
CA ALA A 49 7.48 9.48 -3.55
C ALA A 49 6.08 9.53 -2.91
N MET A 50 5.61 8.43 -2.31
CA MET A 50 4.35 8.41 -1.54
C MET A 50 4.41 9.36 -0.34
N ARG A 51 5.53 9.44 0.38
CA ARG A 51 5.74 10.41 1.48
C ARG A 51 5.64 11.84 1.00
N LYS A 52 6.37 12.18 -0.05
CA LYS A 52 6.37 13.53 -0.63
C LYS A 52 4.98 13.93 -1.14
N ALA A 53 4.26 13.01 -1.77
CA ALA A 53 2.89 13.28 -2.18
C ALA A 53 1.93 13.36 -0.97
N ALA A 54 2.20 12.62 0.11
CA ALA A 54 1.45 12.76 1.36
C ALA A 54 1.66 14.14 2.00
N THR A 55 2.84 14.77 1.92
CA THR A 55 3.02 16.14 2.44
C THR A 55 2.20 17.19 1.68
N GLU A 56 1.84 16.91 0.43
CA GLU A 56 1.01 17.78 -0.41
C GLU A 56 -0.49 17.65 -0.11
N LEU A 57 -0.92 16.57 0.55
CA LEU A 57 -2.30 16.40 1.01
C LEU A 57 -2.60 17.35 2.17
N SER A 58 -3.74 18.03 2.09
CA SER A 58 -4.24 18.84 3.20
C SER A 58 -4.48 17.99 4.45
N VAL A 59 -4.20 18.58 5.63
CA VAL A 59 -4.43 17.93 6.93
C VAL A 59 -5.89 17.51 7.11
N ALA A 60 -6.82 18.32 6.59
CA ALA A 60 -8.24 18.00 6.60
C ALA A 60 -8.56 16.74 5.80
N GLN A 61 -7.85 16.49 4.69
CA GLN A 61 -8.04 15.28 3.90
C GLN A 61 -7.38 14.07 4.54
N LYS A 62 -6.17 14.21 5.09
CA LYS A 62 -5.49 13.13 5.85
C LYS A 62 -6.34 12.61 7.01
N LYS A 63 -7.05 13.50 7.72
CA LYS A 63 -7.93 13.14 8.85
C LYS A 63 -9.20 12.39 8.44
N LYS A 64 -9.59 12.44 7.16
CA LYS A 64 -10.81 11.77 6.66
C LYS A 64 -10.57 10.31 6.26
N VAL A 65 -9.31 9.87 6.17
CA VAL A 65 -8.94 8.54 5.69
C VAL A 65 -8.14 7.78 6.73
N ASP A 66 -8.45 6.49 6.93
CA ASP A 66 -7.79 5.64 7.93
C ASP A 66 -6.47 5.05 7.40
N VAL A 67 -5.57 5.95 6.99
CA VAL A 67 -4.22 5.58 6.57
C VAL A 67 -3.27 5.79 7.75
N PRO A 68 -2.36 4.84 8.05
CA PRO A 68 -1.36 5.02 9.09
C PRO A 68 -0.26 5.98 8.62
N TRP A 69 -0.60 7.26 8.46
CA TRP A 69 0.26 8.31 7.93
C TRP A 69 1.59 8.41 8.67
N GLY A 70 1.57 8.32 10.00
CA GLY A 70 2.80 8.33 10.80
C GLY A 70 3.77 7.23 10.41
N ARG A 71 3.28 6.03 10.04
CA ARG A 71 4.13 4.93 9.57
C ARG A 71 4.55 5.07 8.11
N LEU A 72 3.78 5.82 7.32
CA LEU A 72 4.19 6.19 5.97
C LEU A 72 5.24 7.29 6.02
N GLU A 73 5.17 8.23 6.95
CA GLU A 73 5.98 9.47 7.00
C GLU A 73 7.25 9.37 7.87
N ASP A 74 7.36 8.35 8.72
CA ASP A 74 8.55 8.08 9.54
C ASP A 74 9.80 7.82 8.68
N ASP A 75 10.90 8.56 8.86
CA ASP A 75 12.24 8.13 8.40
C ASP A 75 13.45 8.91 8.95
N PRO A 76 14.41 8.22 9.56
CA PRO A 76 15.81 8.66 9.46
C PRO A 76 16.88 7.58 9.14
N ASP A 77 16.54 6.27 9.09
CA ASP A 77 17.48 5.17 8.80
C ASP A 77 16.74 3.99 8.13
N GLU A 78 16.06 4.24 7.01
CA GLU A 78 15.18 3.27 6.35
C GLU A 78 15.84 1.93 5.99
N THR A 79 15.52 0.88 6.76
CA THR A 79 15.99 -0.49 6.49
C THR A 79 15.08 -1.21 5.47
N PRO A 80 15.60 -2.19 4.71
CA PRO A 80 14.79 -2.99 3.78
C PRO A 80 13.58 -3.69 4.45
N ASP A 81 13.71 -4.06 5.72
CA ASP A 81 12.62 -4.62 6.53
C ASP A 81 11.50 -3.62 6.83
N MET A 82 11.85 -2.35 7.08
CA MET A 82 10.87 -1.29 7.26
C MET A 82 10.13 -0.99 5.97
N LEU A 83 10.85 -0.87 4.84
CA LEU A 83 10.27 -0.75 3.49
C LEU A 83 9.26 -1.87 3.21
N TRP A 84 9.65 -3.11 3.50
CA TRP A 84 8.77 -4.26 3.34
C TRP A 84 7.51 -4.18 4.21
N THR A 85 7.64 -3.67 5.42
CA THR A 85 6.51 -3.51 6.34
C THR A 85 5.53 -2.45 5.86
N VAL A 86 6.03 -1.32 5.35
CA VAL A 86 5.21 -0.29 4.70
C VAL A 86 4.49 -0.91 3.49
N ALA A 87 5.22 -1.61 2.64
CA ALA A 87 4.67 -2.27 1.45
C ALA A 87 3.53 -3.26 1.77
N LYS A 88 3.68 -4.06 2.84
CA LYS A 88 2.68 -5.10 3.19
C LYS A 88 1.53 -4.62 4.05
N LYS A 89 1.73 -3.60 4.89
CA LYS A 89 0.73 -3.17 5.89
C LYS A 89 0.11 -1.82 5.59
N VAL A 90 0.89 -0.87 5.08
CA VAL A 90 0.46 0.51 4.86
C VAL A 90 -0.11 0.65 3.45
N THR A 91 0.62 0.20 2.43
CA THR A 91 0.23 0.36 1.02
C THR A 91 -1.15 -0.22 0.67
N PRO A 92 -1.57 -1.41 1.17
CA PRO A 92 -2.92 -1.90 0.89
C PRO A 92 -4.02 -1.02 1.50
N LYS A 93 -3.77 -0.40 2.67
CA LYS A 93 -4.70 0.54 3.30
C LYS A 93 -4.77 1.84 2.51
N VAL A 94 -3.62 2.38 2.11
CA VAL A 94 -3.53 3.56 1.22
C VAL A 94 -4.37 3.36 -0.03
N LEU A 95 -4.21 2.22 -0.73
CA LEU A 95 -5.01 1.90 -1.91
C LEU A 95 -6.51 1.78 -1.61
N SER A 96 -6.89 1.19 -0.46
CA SER A 96 -8.31 1.00 -0.11
C SER A 96 -9.02 2.30 0.26
N GLU A 97 -8.33 3.20 0.97
CA GLU A 97 -8.90 4.45 1.48
C GLU A 97 -8.86 5.58 0.44
N LEU A 98 -7.77 5.67 -0.34
CA LEU A 98 -7.59 6.77 -1.30
C LEU A 98 -8.25 6.51 -2.65
N ARG A 99 -8.36 5.25 -3.09
CA ARG A 99 -8.93 4.95 -4.41
C ARG A 99 -10.39 5.42 -4.57
N PRO A 100 -11.30 5.25 -3.58
CA PRO A 100 -12.67 5.75 -3.70
C PRO A 100 -12.76 7.27 -3.93
N LEU A 101 -11.78 8.03 -3.42
CA LEU A 101 -11.74 9.49 -3.50
C LEU A 101 -11.49 10.03 -4.91
N VAL A 102 -10.92 9.19 -5.79
CA VAL A 102 -10.64 9.53 -7.19
C VAL A 102 -11.46 8.68 -8.15
N SER A 103 -12.49 7.98 -7.66
CA SER A 103 -13.31 7.07 -8.48
C SER A 103 -14.02 7.73 -9.67
N ASP A 104 -14.14 9.06 -9.64
CA ASP A 104 -14.68 9.87 -10.73
C ASP A 104 -13.67 10.16 -11.87
N THR A 105 -12.39 9.81 -11.71
CA THR A 105 -11.38 9.99 -12.77
C THR A 105 -11.25 8.75 -13.64
N PRO A 106 -10.93 8.92 -14.94
CA PRO A 106 -10.71 7.77 -15.84
C PRO A 106 -9.53 6.90 -15.39
N GLU A 107 -8.53 7.49 -14.73
CA GLU A 107 -7.36 6.81 -14.18
C GLU A 107 -7.73 5.79 -13.08
N ALA A 108 -8.85 6.01 -12.38
CA ALA A 108 -9.32 5.09 -11.35
C ALA A 108 -9.64 3.69 -11.88
N ALA A 109 -9.95 3.56 -13.17
CA ALA A 109 -10.20 2.29 -13.83
C ALA A 109 -8.94 1.40 -13.88
N PHE A 110 -7.74 2.00 -13.89
CA PHE A 110 -6.46 1.27 -13.96
C PHE A 110 -5.86 0.98 -12.58
N LEU A 111 -6.40 1.58 -11.52
CA LEU A 111 -5.87 1.38 -10.18
C LEU A 111 -6.07 -0.06 -9.71
N ILE A 112 -5.04 -0.65 -9.10
CA ILE A 112 -5.14 -1.97 -8.47
C ILE A 112 -6.15 -1.93 -7.31
N SER A 113 -7.04 -2.93 -7.24
CA SER A 113 -7.85 -3.19 -6.05
C SER A 113 -7.09 -4.19 -5.19
N PRO A 114 -6.67 -3.85 -3.97
CA PRO A 114 -6.04 -4.82 -3.10
C PRO A 114 -7.03 -5.96 -2.86
N GLU A 115 -6.61 -7.20 -3.12
CA GLU A 115 -7.46 -8.37 -2.88
C GLU A 115 -7.84 -8.41 -1.40
N LYS A 116 -9.15 -8.51 -1.10
CA LYS A 116 -9.58 -8.91 0.24
C LYS A 116 -8.95 -10.27 0.48
N LYS A 117 -8.08 -10.39 1.50
CA LYS A 117 -7.50 -11.68 1.90
C LYS A 117 -8.65 -12.68 2.03
N ALA A 118 -8.73 -13.63 1.09
CA ALA A 118 -9.68 -14.73 1.20
C ALA A 118 -9.42 -15.42 2.55
N PRO A 119 -10.47 -15.73 3.34
CA PRO A 119 -10.29 -16.45 4.58
C PRO A 119 -9.56 -17.75 4.25
N MET A 120 -8.38 -17.91 4.85
CA MET A 120 -7.53 -19.07 4.68
C MET A 120 -8.37 -20.29 5.07
N LYS A 121 -8.82 -21.07 4.09
CA LYS A 121 -9.56 -22.31 4.34
C LYS A 121 -8.65 -23.21 5.18
N LYS A 122 -8.95 -23.33 6.47
CA LYS A 122 -8.27 -24.27 7.38
C LYS A 122 -8.43 -25.65 6.75
N LYS A 123 -7.32 -26.26 6.33
CA LYS A 123 -7.29 -27.66 5.92
C LYS A 123 -7.86 -28.49 7.08
N PRO A 124 -8.90 -29.31 6.89
CA PRO A 124 -9.40 -30.17 7.97
C PRO A 124 -8.27 -31.11 8.39
N ALA A 125 -7.99 -31.14 9.69
CA ALA A 125 -7.03 -32.06 10.27
C ALA A 125 -7.51 -33.50 10.01
N THR A 126 -6.76 -34.24 9.21
CA THR A 126 -7.00 -35.65 8.96
C THR A 126 -6.84 -36.42 10.27
N ALA A 127 -7.95 -36.71 10.93
CA ALA A 127 -8.01 -37.56 12.11
C ALA A 127 -7.60 -38.98 11.69
N ARG A 128 -6.32 -39.30 11.83
CA ARG A 128 -5.79 -40.65 11.63
C ARG A 128 -6.27 -41.52 12.81
N LYS A 129 -7.47 -42.10 12.67
CA LYS A 129 -7.93 -43.24 13.49
C LYS A 129 -6.94 -44.38 13.31
N ARG A 130 -6.04 -44.61 14.27
CA ARG A 130 -5.38 -45.91 14.45
C ARG A 130 -6.34 -46.82 15.22
N LYS A 131 -6.90 -47.81 14.52
CA LYS A 131 -7.56 -48.99 15.08
C LYS A 131 -6.87 -50.21 14.50
N LYS A 132 -6.08 -50.89 15.33
CA LYS A 132 -5.99 -52.35 15.57
C LYS A 132 -4.64 -52.67 16.20
#